data_AF-A0A368F3P5-F1
#
_entry.id   AF-A0A368F3P5-F1
#
_cell.length_a   1.000
_cell.length_b   1.000
_cell.length_c   1.000
_cell.angle_alpha   90.00
_cell.angle_beta   90.00
_cell.angle_gamma   90.00
#
_symmetry.space_group_name_H-M   'P 1'
#
loop_
_entity.id
_entity.type
_entity.pdbx_description
1 polymer ?
#
loop_
_entity_poly.entity_id
_entity_poly.type
_entity_poly.pdbx_seq_one_letter_code
_entity_poly.pdbx_strand_id
1 'polypeptide(L)'
;MRDWLSWIFSGLPFTHVVRIIDCYLVEGHKFVTRAAIAIVYIWAKSMKNRPQDDMHGKSQEERVEAVKLELANTAQQMQISTETFIQTAVRIRNLQSSTISRLQTQYENKVREEVNRRQTQKRSLPRRARHLFTQPFSSAIVDQDAAAEIMSALPPRLQLATPQLLFRLSNDGASFTHLWNKIDQAEQTLLLIKTTTGEKFGAYCSSSWAERNDRRERSKSKYFGTGESFVWVLEEELELPIIYGWVGNNNEHPDACPQMFMAAGDKSLVVKIGTYHNMGKEE
;
A
#
# COMPACT_ATOMS: atom_id res chain seq x y z
N MET A 1 1.86 1.59 11.19
CA MET A 1 1.31 1.37 12.57
C MET A 1 2.09 0.32 13.37
N ARG A 2 3.36 0.03 13.03
CA ARG A 2 4.30 -0.77 13.86
C ARG A 2 5.53 0.06 14.28
N ASP A 3 5.44 1.37 14.09
CA ASP A 3 6.57 2.29 14.00
C ASP A 3 7.26 2.48 15.36
N TRP A 4 6.56 2.24 16.47
CA TRP A 4 7.17 2.38 17.80
C TRP A 4 8.07 1.21 18.19
N LEU A 5 7.80 0.00 17.66
CA LEU A 5 8.63 -1.17 17.91
C LEU A 5 9.97 -1.05 17.19
N SER A 6 9.99 -0.41 16.01
CA SER A 6 11.25 -0.16 15.30
C SER A 6 12.14 0.81 16.05
N TRP A 7 11.60 1.75 16.85
CA TRP A 7 12.42 2.57 17.74
C TRP A 7 13.25 1.72 18.71
N ILE A 8 12.68 0.61 19.20
CA ILE A 8 13.37 -0.30 20.12
C ILE A 8 14.28 -1.26 19.36
N PHE A 9 13.72 -2.09 18.48
CA PHE A 9 14.45 -3.24 17.92
C PHE A 9 15.33 -2.90 16.72
N SER A 10 15.10 -1.76 16.07
CA SER A 10 15.91 -1.26 14.95
C SER A 10 16.60 0.06 15.25
N GLY A 11 16.14 0.79 16.27
CA GLY A 11 16.68 2.09 16.65
C GLY A 11 17.76 1.99 17.73
N LEU A 12 17.45 1.37 18.87
CA LEU A 12 18.36 1.39 20.02
C LEU A 12 19.67 0.63 19.75
N PRO A 13 20.78 1.04 20.41
CA PRO A 13 22.02 0.26 20.41
C PRO A 13 21.78 -1.17 20.91
N PHE A 14 22.51 -2.13 20.35
CA PHE A 14 22.33 -3.55 20.65
C PHE A 14 22.36 -3.87 22.16
N THR A 15 23.26 -3.23 22.91
CA THR A 15 23.37 -3.38 24.37
C THR A 15 22.10 -3.01 25.13
N HIS A 16 21.37 -1.99 24.66
CA HIS A 16 20.10 -1.58 25.26
C HIS A 16 19.02 -2.59 24.92
N VAL A 17 18.96 -3.05 23.67
CA VAL A 17 18.01 -4.08 23.23
C VAL A 17 18.16 -5.36 24.04
N VAL A 18 19.39 -5.85 24.25
CA VAL A 18 19.65 -7.06 25.07
C VAL A 18 19.07 -6.90 26.48
N ARG A 19 19.34 -5.79 27.16
CA ARG A 19 18.83 -5.55 28.51
C ARG A 19 17.30 -5.38 28.55
N ILE A 20 16.70 -4.83 27.50
CA ILE A 20 15.24 -4.77 27.37
C ILE A 20 14.65 -6.17 27.21
N ILE A 21 15.29 -7.05 26.43
CA ILE A 21 14.87 -8.44 26.28
C ILE A 21 14.99 -9.20 27.61
N ASP A 22 16.08 -9.00 28.37
CA ASP A 22 16.23 -9.63 29.68
C ASP A 22 15.06 -9.28 30.63
N CYS A 23 14.65 -8.01 30.66
CA CYS A 23 13.50 -7.56 31.44
C CYS A 23 12.16 -8.05 30.86
N TYR A 24 12.04 -8.11 29.53
CA TYR A 24 10.85 -8.65 28.85
C TYR A 24 10.63 -10.13 29.15
N LEU A 25 11.69 -10.95 29.25
CA LEU A 25 11.55 -12.37 29.58
C LEU A 25 10.96 -12.60 30.98
N VAL A 26 11.11 -11.63 31.89
CA VAL A 26 10.57 -11.68 33.25
C VAL A 26 9.18 -11.03 33.34
N GLU A 27 9.02 -9.82 32.81
CA GLU A 27 7.81 -9.01 32.98
C GLU A 27 6.82 -9.08 31.80
N GLY A 28 7.25 -9.66 30.68
CA GLY A 28 6.50 -9.73 29.43
C GLY A 28 6.39 -8.39 28.69
N HIS A 29 5.37 -8.30 27.83
CA HIS A 29 5.17 -7.19 26.88
C HIS A 29 5.12 -5.80 27.52
N LYS A 30 4.76 -5.71 28.81
CA LYS A 30 4.73 -4.45 29.55
C LYS A 30 6.05 -3.73 29.57
N PHE A 31 7.15 -4.46 29.68
CA PHE A 31 8.46 -3.85 29.74
C PHE A 31 8.79 -3.16 28.41
N VAL A 32 8.41 -3.77 27.29
CA VAL A 32 8.58 -3.19 25.95
C VAL A 32 7.76 -1.91 25.81
N THR A 33 6.53 -1.86 26.35
CA THR A 33 5.75 -0.62 26.43
C THR A 33 6.45 0.46 27.28
N ARG A 34 7.01 0.10 28.45
CA ARG A 34 7.76 1.06 29.27
C ARG A 34 9.01 1.57 28.57
N ALA A 35 9.74 0.71 27.85
CA ALA A 35 10.90 1.11 27.06
C ALA A 35 10.52 2.14 25.98
N ALA A 36 9.40 1.95 25.29
CA ALA A 36 8.90 2.92 24.32
C ALA A 36 8.56 4.27 24.97
N ILE A 37 7.84 4.25 26.10
CA ILE A 37 7.53 5.47 26.86
C ILE A 37 8.80 6.15 27.39
N ALA A 38 9.83 5.37 27.76
CA ALA A 38 11.12 5.92 28.19
C ALA A 38 11.82 6.68 27.05
N ILE A 39 11.77 6.17 25.81
CA ILE A 39 12.28 6.89 24.62
C ILE A 39 11.53 8.22 24.46
N VAL A 40 10.20 8.21 24.53
CA VAL A 40 9.38 9.43 24.45
C VAL A 40 9.73 10.42 25.57
N TYR A 41 9.93 9.93 26.80
CA TYR A 41 10.33 10.75 27.94
C TYR A 41 11.71 11.40 27.73
N ILE A 42 12.68 10.64 27.22
CA ILE A 42 14.04 11.15 26.93
C ILE A 42 13.99 12.21 25.83
N TRP A 43 13.24 11.95 24.75
CA TRP A 43 13.01 12.90 23.67
C TRP A 43 12.40 14.20 24.21
N ALA A 44 11.30 14.11 24.97
CA ALA A 44 10.62 15.24 25.57
C ALA A 44 11.54 16.04 26.51
N LYS A 45 12.46 15.38 27.21
CA LYS A 45 13.47 16.05 28.04
C LYS A 45 14.52 16.78 27.20
N SER A 46 14.95 16.22 26.06
CA SER A 46 15.90 16.91 25.18
C SER A 46 15.29 18.13 24.50
N MET A 47 13.98 18.11 24.26
CA MET A 47 13.25 19.23 23.62
C MET A 47 13.24 20.49 24.47
N LYS A 48 13.27 20.37 25.80
CA LYS A 48 13.35 21.54 26.71
C LYS A 48 14.59 22.40 26.48
N ASN A 49 15.64 21.83 25.86
CA ASN A 49 16.91 22.50 25.61
C ASN A 49 17.09 22.91 24.14
N ARG A 50 16.09 22.69 23.27
CA ARG A 50 16.15 23.06 21.84
C ARG A 50 15.29 24.30 21.58
N PRO A 51 15.74 25.22 20.70
CA PRO A 51 14.83 26.22 20.16
C PRO A 51 13.67 25.51 19.45
N GLN A 52 12.45 25.99 19.69
CA GLN A 52 11.23 25.38 19.18
C GLN A 52 11.28 25.42 17.65
N ASP A 53 11.34 24.25 17.01
CA ASP A 53 11.22 24.15 15.55
C ASP A 53 9.82 24.65 15.18
N ASP A 54 9.74 25.59 14.24
CA ASP A 54 8.47 26.20 13.90
C ASP A 54 7.64 25.22 13.07
N MET A 55 6.70 24.56 13.75
CA MET A 55 5.76 23.62 13.15
C MET A 55 4.53 24.35 12.57
N HIS A 56 4.54 25.68 12.54
CA HIS A 56 3.48 26.49 11.96
C HIS A 56 3.40 26.26 10.44
N GLY A 57 2.17 26.06 9.93
CA GLY A 57 1.91 25.82 8.51
C GLY A 57 2.05 24.37 8.02
N LYS A 58 2.51 23.43 8.87
CA LYS A 58 2.52 21.99 8.54
C LYS A 58 1.16 21.33 8.78
N SER A 59 0.76 20.43 7.89
CA SER A 59 -0.43 19.57 8.07
C SER A 59 -0.30 18.66 9.31
N GLN A 60 -1.42 18.07 9.75
CA GLN A 60 -1.41 17.17 10.89
C GLN A 60 -0.51 15.94 10.62
N GLU A 61 -0.57 15.40 9.41
CA GLU A 61 0.21 14.25 8.96
C GLU A 61 1.71 14.55 8.96
N GLU A 62 2.12 15.71 8.41
CA GLU A 62 3.51 16.15 8.41
C GLU A 62 4.05 16.35 9.83
N ARG A 63 3.23 16.89 10.73
CA ARG A 63 3.61 17.06 12.14
C ARG A 63 3.80 15.71 12.84
N VAL A 64 2.92 14.74 12.57
CA VAL A 64 3.04 13.39 13.12
C VAL A 64 4.31 12.71 12.59
N GLU A 65 4.59 12.82 11.31
CA GLU A 65 5.76 12.17 10.70
C GLU A 65 7.08 12.79 11.17
N ALA A 66 7.14 14.11 11.34
CA ALA A 66 8.28 14.78 11.94
C ALA A 66 8.58 14.27 13.36
N VAL A 67 7.55 14.18 14.23
CA VAL A 67 7.71 13.66 15.59
C VAL A 67 8.17 12.21 15.60
N LYS A 68 7.64 11.36 14.71
CA LYS A 68 8.10 9.97 14.58
C LYS A 68 9.57 9.89 14.20
N LEU A 69 10.02 10.72 13.26
CA LEU A 69 11.41 10.76 12.82
C LEU A 69 12.33 11.20 13.98
N GLU A 70 11.92 12.20 14.76
CA GLU A 70 12.68 12.64 15.94
C GLU A 70 12.76 11.58 17.04
N LEU A 71 11.67 10.84 17.29
CA LEU A 71 11.66 9.72 18.23
C LEU A 71 12.58 8.59 17.76
N ALA A 72 12.55 8.25 16.47
CA ALA A 72 13.46 7.27 15.88
C ALA A 72 14.92 7.73 16.00
N ASN A 73 15.22 9.00 15.71
CA ASN A 73 16.55 9.57 15.86
C ASN A 73 17.02 9.57 17.32
N THR A 74 16.12 9.86 18.27
CA THR A 74 16.42 9.79 19.70
C THR A 74 16.82 8.37 20.13
N ALA A 75 16.14 7.36 19.58
CA ALA A 75 16.49 5.97 19.84
C ALA A 75 17.84 5.58 19.22
N GLN A 76 18.09 5.98 17.97
CA GLN A 76 19.34 5.70 17.25
C GLN A 76 20.56 6.38 17.88
N GLN A 77 20.40 7.62 18.33
CA GLN A 77 21.45 8.43 18.93
C GLN A 77 21.37 8.44 20.46
N MET A 78 21.01 7.30 21.05
CA MET A 78 20.79 7.19 22.50
C MET A 78 22.04 7.60 23.30
N GLN A 79 21.93 8.72 24.03
CA GLN A 79 23.04 9.32 24.78
C GLN A 79 23.18 8.81 26.21
N ILE A 80 22.18 8.09 26.74
CA ILE A 80 22.22 7.58 28.11
C ILE A 80 22.69 6.13 28.16
N SER A 81 23.38 5.79 29.24
CA SER A 81 23.82 4.41 29.51
C SER A 81 22.62 3.45 29.55
N THR A 82 22.88 2.19 29.25
CA THR A 82 21.86 1.13 29.33
C THR A 82 21.24 1.06 30.72
N GLU A 83 22.03 1.20 31.78
CA GLU A 83 21.53 1.18 33.15
C GLU A 83 20.56 2.34 33.42
N THR A 84 20.94 3.56 33.04
CA THR A 84 20.09 4.75 33.18
C THR A 84 18.79 4.60 32.37
N PHE A 85 18.85 3.99 31.18
CA PHE A 85 17.68 3.72 30.36
C PHE A 85 16.71 2.76 31.06
N ILE A 86 17.22 1.62 31.56
CA ILE A 86 16.41 0.61 32.26
C ILE A 86 15.79 1.22 33.53
N GLN A 87 16.56 1.98 34.32
CA GLN A 87 16.04 2.68 35.49
C GLN A 87 14.92 3.67 35.11
N THR A 88 15.06 4.37 33.99
CA THR A 88 14.02 5.28 33.47
C THR A 88 12.74 4.51 33.12
N ALA A 89 12.86 3.36 32.45
CA ALA A 89 11.72 2.52 32.11
C ALA A 89 11.02 1.94 33.35
N VAL A 90 11.77 1.44 34.34
CA VAL A 90 11.23 0.87 35.59
C VAL A 90 10.52 1.92 36.46
N ARG A 91 10.94 3.19 36.39
CA ARG A 91 10.26 4.29 37.10
C ARG A 91 8.85 4.59 36.60
N ILE A 92 8.46 4.08 35.43
CA ILE A 92 7.10 4.22 34.90
C ILE A 92 6.17 3.27 35.66
N ARG A 93 5.48 3.82 36.65
CA ARG A 93 4.51 3.11 37.49
C ARG A 93 3.11 3.12 36.88
N ASN A 94 2.18 2.42 37.54
CA ASN A 94 0.75 2.41 37.21
C ASN A 94 0.37 1.80 35.84
N LEU A 95 1.25 1.00 35.25
CA LEU A 95 0.96 0.19 34.05
C LEU A 95 0.36 -1.18 34.44
N GLN A 96 -0.81 -1.15 35.07
CA GLN A 96 -1.51 -2.36 35.55
C GLN A 96 -1.93 -3.27 34.39
N SER A 97 -1.85 -4.60 34.60
CA SER A 97 -2.22 -5.58 33.55
C SER A 97 -3.69 -5.42 33.16
N SER A 98 -4.56 -5.27 34.16
CA SER A 98 -5.99 -5.05 34.00
C SER A 98 -6.30 -3.85 33.11
N THR A 99 -5.60 -2.72 33.32
CA THR A 99 -5.77 -1.52 32.49
C THR A 99 -5.33 -1.77 31.05
N ILE A 100 -4.18 -2.41 30.83
CA ILE A 100 -3.70 -2.75 29.47
C ILE A 100 -4.70 -3.67 28.77
N SER A 101 -5.09 -4.77 29.42
CA SER A 101 -6.04 -5.73 28.85
C SER A 101 -7.41 -5.11 28.56
N ARG A 102 -7.90 -4.23 29.45
CA ARG A 102 -9.16 -3.51 29.24
C ARG A 102 -9.08 -2.57 28.04
N LEU A 103 -8.02 -1.76 27.95
CA LEU A 103 -7.83 -0.86 26.81
C LEU A 103 -7.65 -1.64 25.51
N GLN A 104 -6.85 -2.70 25.52
CA GLN A 104 -6.66 -3.57 24.36
C GLN A 104 -8.00 -4.13 23.89
N THR A 105 -8.80 -4.73 24.79
CA THR A 105 -10.13 -5.25 24.47
C THR A 105 -11.05 -4.16 23.90
N GLN A 106 -11.03 -2.96 24.50
CA GLN A 106 -11.82 -1.83 24.03
C GLN A 106 -11.45 -1.42 22.59
N TYR A 107 -10.16 -1.30 22.28
CA TYR A 107 -9.72 -0.92 20.93
C TYR A 107 -9.88 -2.06 19.91
N GLU A 108 -9.68 -3.31 20.32
CA GLU A 108 -9.97 -4.48 19.48
C GLU A 108 -11.47 -4.53 19.11
N ASN A 109 -12.36 -4.25 20.06
CA ASN A 109 -13.80 -4.16 19.79
C ASN A 109 -14.13 -3.02 18.82
N LYS A 110 -13.54 -1.84 18.98
CA LYS A 110 -13.73 -0.72 18.03
C LYS A 110 -13.28 -1.08 16.62
N VAL A 111 -12.12 -1.75 16.48
CA VAL A 111 -11.63 -2.22 15.18
C VAL A 111 -12.58 -3.26 14.60
N ARG A 112 -13.08 -4.19 15.42
CA ARG A 112 -14.05 -5.21 15.00
C ARG A 112 -15.37 -4.59 14.53
N GLU A 113 -15.91 -3.63 15.25
CA GLU A 113 -17.12 -2.88 14.87
C GLU A 113 -16.92 -2.17 13.54
N GLU A 114 -15.79 -1.50 13.34
CA GLU A 114 -15.46 -0.82 12.08
C GLU A 114 -15.34 -1.81 10.91
N VAL A 115 -14.68 -2.95 11.10
CA VAL A 115 -14.59 -4.01 10.09
C VAL A 115 -15.98 -4.55 9.75
N ASN A 116 -16.82 -4.82 10.75
CA ASN A 116 -18.20 -5.28 10.55
C ASN A 116 -19.05 -4.24 9.81
N ARG A 117 -18.90 -2.95 10.15
CA ARG A 117 -19.57 -1.84 9.47
C ARG A 117 -19.19 -1.81 8.00
N ARG A 118 -17.88 -1.84 7.68
CA ARG A 118 -17.37 -1.87 6.31
C ARG A 118 -17.89 -3.08 5.54
N GLN A 119 -17.84 -4.28 6.10
CA GLN A 119 -18.35 -5.49 5.44
C GLN A 119 -19.86 -5.41 5.17
N THR A 120 -20.64 -4.85 6.11
CA THR A 120 -22.08 -4.65 5.93
C THR A 120 -22.35 -3.67 4.80
N GLN A 121 -21.60 -2.56 4.75
CA GLN A 121 -21.69 -1.58 3.68
C GLN A 121 -21.30 -2.17 2.32
N LYS A 122 -20.18 -2.93 2.23
CA LYS A 122 -19.78 -3.65 1.00
C LYS A 122 -20.90 -4.57 0.51
N ARG A 123 -21.55 -5.32 1.39
CA ARG A 123 -22.66 -6.24 1.04
C ARG A 123 -23.93 -5.54 0.58
N SER A 124 -24.15 -4.30 1.01
CA SER A 124 -25.33 -3.51 0.60
C SER A 124 -25.20 -2.92 -0.80
N LEU A 125 -23.98 -2.80 -1.32
CA LEU A 125 -23.74 -2.27 -2.66
C LEU A 125 -24.18 -3.27 -3.74
N PRO A 126 -24.74 -2.79 -4.87
CA PRO A 126 -25.03 -3.65 -6.00
C PRO A 126 -23.71 -4.19 -6.58
N ARG A 127 -23.35 -5.42 -6.22
CA ARG A 127 -22.12 -6.07 -6.71
C ARG A 127 -22.17 -6.25 -8.23
N ARG A 128 -21.04 -5.99 -8.91
CA ARG A 128 -20.85 -6.35 -10.33
C ARG A 128 -20.59 -7.85 -10.49
N ALA A 129 -19.98 -8.47 -9.47
CA ALA A 129 -19.59 -9.88 -9.44
C ALA A 129 -20.76 -10.91 -9.35
N ARG A 130 -21.94 -10.63 -9.91
CA ARG A 130 -23.06 -11.60 -9.93
C ARG A 130 -22.83 -12.79 -10.88
N HIS A 131 -21.78 -12.73 -11.71
CA HIS A 131 -21.56 -13.66 -12.82
C HIS A 131 -20.14 -14.22 -12.92
N LEU A 132 -19.36 -14.25 -11.82
CA LEU A 132 -18.10 -14.99 -11.85
C LEU A 132 -18.39 -16.50 -11.83
N PHE A 133 -17.96 -17.19 -12.87
CA PHE A 133 -18.09 -18.66 -12.98
C PHE A 133 -16.88 -19.40 -12.38
N THR A 134 -15.98 -18.66 -11.73
CA THR A 134 -14.73 -19.17 -11.15
C THR A 134 -14.41 -18.45 -9.84
N GLN A 135 -13.43 -18.96 -9.10
CA GLN A 135 -12.95 -18.34 -7.87
C GLN A 135 -12.13 -17.07 -8.15
N PRO A 136 -12.24 -16.02 -7.33
CA PRO A 136 -11.37 -14.86 -7.44
C PRO A 136 -9.89 -15.23 -7.26
N PHE A 137 -8.99 -14.51 -7.93
CA PHE A 137 -7.55 -14.75 -7.77
C PHE A 137 -7.07 -14.40 -6.35
N SER A 138 -6.00 -15.04 -5.90
CA SER A 138 -5.34 -14.71 -4.62
C SER A 138 -4.22 -13.70 -4.82
N SER A 139 -4.13 -12.70 -3.93
CA SER A 139 -3.12 -11.66 -4.00
C SER A 139 -2.65 -11.22 -2.61
N ALA A 140 -1.41 -10.73 -2.53
CA ALA A 140 -0.89 -10.05 -1.35
C ALA A 140 -1.22 -8.54 -1.34
N ILE A 141 -1.80 -8.02 -2.43
CA ILE A 141 -2.09 -6.59 -2.63
C ILE A 141 -3.56 -6.27 -2.34
N VAL A 142 -4.49 -7.10 -2.84
CA VAL A 142 -5.95 -6.93 -2.70
C VAL A 142 -6.58 -8.14 -2.02
N ASP A 143 -7.71 -7.93 -1.34
CA ASP A 143 -8.50 -9.01 -0.73
C ASP A 143 -9.35 -9.77 -1.78
N GLN A 144 -10.08 -10.80 -1.33
CA GLN A 144 -10.93 -11.62 -2.18
C GLN A 144 -12.12 -10.85 -2.77
N ASP A 145 -12.68 -9.88 -2.04
CA ASP A 145 -13.81 -9.09 -2.51
C ASP A 145 -13.37 -8.14 -3.64
N ALA A 146 -12.24 -7.44 -3.45
CA ALA A 146 -11.67 -6.59 -4.48
C ALA A 146 -11.21 -7.40 -5.70
N ALA A 147 -10.61 -8.57 -5.51
CA ALA A 147 -10.25 -9.47 -6.61
C ALA A 147 -11.49 -9.87 -7.43
N ALA A 148 -12.60 -10.19 -6.77
CA ALA A 148 -13.86 -10.53 -7.43
C ALA A 148 -14.42 -9.34 -8.24
N GLU A 149 -14.43 -8.15 -7.67
CA GLU A 149 -14.93 -6.96 -8.38
C GLU A 149 -14.01 -6.58 -9.56
N ILE A 150 -12.68 -6.70 -9.44
CA ILE A 150 -11.76 -6.52 -10.58
C ILE A 150 -12.04 -7.55 -11.68
N MET A 151 -12.19 -8.83 -11.31
CA MET A 151 -12.48 -9.90 -12.28
C MET A 151 -13.82 -9.70 -12.99
N SER A 152 -14.82 -9.16 -12.30
CA SER A 152 -16.13 -8.85 -12.90
C SER A 152 -16.07 -7.75 -13.97
N ALA A 153 -14.98 -6.96 -14.00
CA ALA A 153 -14.73 -5.95 -15.02
C ALA A 153 -13.93 -6.48 -16.22
N LEU A 154 -13.37 -7.69 -16.16
CA LEU A 154 -12.71 -8.32 -17.30
C LEU A 154 -13.73 -8.59 -18.41
N PRO A 155 -13.29 -8.70 -19.68
CA PRO A 155 -14.17 -9.14 -20.77
C PRO A 155 -14.91 -10.44 -20.41
N PRO A 156 -16.21 -10.58 -20.72
CA PRO A 156 -17.03 -11.72 -20.27
C PRO A 156 -16.42 -13.09 -20.60
N ARG A 157 -15.74 -13.20 -21.75
CA ARG A 157 -15.06 -14.42 -22.20
C ARG A 157 -13.92 -14.87 -21.26
N LEU A 158 -13.35 -13.96 -20.48
CA LEU A 158 -12.27 -14.25 -19.54
C LEU A 158 -12.78 -14.55 -18.12
N GLN A 159 -14.05 -14.26 -17.81
CA GLN A 159 -14.62 -14.48 -16.48
C GLN A 159 -14.88 -15.96 -16.14
N LEU A 160 -14.55 -16.87 -17.07
CA LEU A 160 -14.62 -18.32 -16.92
C LEU A 160 -13.36 -18.93 -16.30
N ALA A 161 -12.26 -18.18 -16.23
CA ALA A 161 -10.98 -18.68 -15.75
C ALA A 161 -10.35 -17.70 -14.74
N THR A 162 -9.71 -18.25 -13.71
CA THR A 162 -9.01 -17.45 -12.71
C THR A 162 -7.63 -17.04 -13.23
N PRO A 163 -7.26 -15.75 -13.18
CA PRO A 163 -5.93 -15.30 -13.57
C PRO A 163 -4.81 -16.05 -12.83
N GLN A 164 -3.72 -16.35 -13.55
CA GLN A 164 -2.53 -16.99 -13.00
C GLN A 164 -1.43 -15.95 -12.73
N LEU A 165 -0.65 -16.16 -11.66
CA LEU A 165 0.46 -15.28 -11.31
C LEU A 165 1.65 -15.55 -12.24
N LEU A 166 1.97 -14.60 -13.11
CA LEU A 166 3.13 -14.69 -14.01
C LEU A 166 4.39 -14.09 -13.40
N PHE A 167 4.24 -12.95 -12.71
CA PHE A 167 5.36 -12.18 -12.16
C PHE A 167 5.01 -11.55 -10.81
N ARG A 168 5.96 -11.56 -9.87
CA ARG A 168 5.89 -10.86 -8.59
C ARG A 168 7.25 -10.25 -8.24
N LEU A 169 7.29 -8.93 -8.08
CA LEU A 169 8.52 -8.18 -7.80
C LEU A 169 9.32 -8.73 -6.59
N SER A 170 8.65 -9.16 -5.52
CA SER A 170 9.32 -9.72 -4.33
C SER A 170 10.03 -11.05 -4.58
N ASN A 171 9.63 -11.79 -5.61
CA ASN A 171 10.17 -13.13 -5.92
C ASN A 171 11.07 -13.08 -7.16
N ASP A 172 10.72 -12.27 -8.15
CA ASP A 172 11.35 -12.25 -9.48
C ASP A 172 12.36 -11.10 -9.66
N GLY A 173 12.38 -10.15 -8.72
CA GLY A 173 13.28 -9.00 -8.70
C GLY A 173 12.76 -7.78 -9.46
N ALA A 174 13.44 -6.65 -9.30
CA ALA A 174 13.04 -5.35 -9.86
C ALA A 174 13.75 -5.02 -11.19
N SER A 175 13.82 -5.98 -12.11
CA SER A 175 14.47 -5.82 -13.43
C SER A 175 13.46 -5.92 -14.56
N PHE A 176 13.42 -4.92 -15.44
CA PHE A 176 12.58 -4.96 -16.65
C PHE A 176 12.97 -6.11 -17.58
N THR A 177 14.25 -6.46 -17.67
CA THR A 177 14.69 -7.62 -18.47
C THR A 177 14.04 -8.91 -17.97
N HIS A 178 14.02 -9.13 -16.65
CA HIS A 178 13.37 -10.30 -16.08
C HIS A 178 11.85 -10.25 -16.20
N LEU A 179 11.25 -9.07 -16.04
CA LEU A 179 9.83 -8.86 -16.26
C LEU A 179 9.46 -9.30 -17.68
N TRP A 180 10.12 -8.74 -18.69
CA TRP A 180 9.84 -9.05 -20.09
C TRP A 180 10.05 -10.53 -20.39
N ASN A 181 11.14 -11.15 -19.94
CA ASN A 181 11.35 -12.59 -20.12
C ASN A 181 10.19 -13.46 -19.61
N LYS A 182 9.45 -12.99 -18.61
CA LYS A 182 8.28 -13.71 -18.06
C LYS A 182 6.96 -13.37 -18.74
N ILE A 183 6.74 -12.12 -19.11
CA ILE A 183 5.41 -11.64 -19.53
C ILE A 183 5.32 -11.27 -21.01
N ASP A 184 6.41 -11.38 -21.79
CA ASP A 184 6.45 -10.91 -23.18
C ASP A 184 5.29 -11.45 -23.99
N GLN A 185 5.13 -12.78 -23.97
CA GLN A 185 4.12 -13.50 -24.74
C GLN A 185 2.77 -13.58 -24.02
N ALA A 186 2.65 -12.98 -22.83
CA ALA A 186 1.43 -13.04 -22.06
C ALA A 186 0.40 -12.05 -22.64
N GLU A 187 -0.76 -12.57 -23.00
CA GLU A 187 -1.91 -11.80 -23.42
C GLU A 187 -2.88 -11.58 -22.25
N GLN A 188 -3.75 -10.57 -22.36
CA GLN A 188 -4.85 -10.35 -21.41
C GLN A 188 -4.37 -10.25 -19.94
N THR A 189 -3.29 -9.52 -19.71
CA THR A 189 -2.63 -9.49 -18.40
C THR A 189 -3.29 -8.52 -17.42
N LEU A 190 -3.34 -8.88 -16.14
CA LEU A 190 -3.79 -8.02 -15.05
C LEU A 190 -2.61 -7.60 -14.17
N LEU A 191 -2.37 -6.29 -14.08
CA LEU A 191 -1.33 -5.68 -13.25
C LEU A 191 -1.93 -5.22 -11.92
N LEU A 192 -1.26 -5.57 -10.82
CA LEU A 192 -1.54 -5.09 -9.46
C LEU A 192 -0.29 -4.42 -8.91
N ILE A 193 -0.43 -3.16 -8.48
CA ILE A 193 0.65 -2.33 -7.95
C ILE A 193 0.24 -1.86 -6.55
N LYS A 194 1.19 -1.96 -5.61
CA LYS A 194 1.10 -1.34 -4.29
C LYS A 194 2.28 -0.40 -4.11
N THR A 195 2.01 0.87 -3.85
CA THR A 195 3.05 1.87 -3.61
C THR A 195 3.65 1.70 -2.22
N THR A 196 4.80 2.35 -1.98
CA THR A 196 5.42 2.42 -0.64
C THR A 196 4.58 3.21 0.35
N THR A 197 3.75 4.14 -0.14
CA THR A 197 2.77 4.93 0.60
C THR A 197 1.48 4.15 0.89
N GLY A 198 1.29 2.98 0.27
CA GLY A 198 0.20 2.05 0.57
C GLY A 198 -0.97 2.08 -0.40
N GLU A 199 -0.97 3.01 -1.36
CA GLU A 199 -1.96 3.10 -2.43
C GLU A 199 -1.89 1.83 -3.29
N LYS A 200 -3.06 1.36 -3.73
CA LYS A 200 -3.19 0.15 -4.54
C LYS A 200 -3.94 0.48 -5.81
N PHE A 201 -3.35 0.16 -6.95
CA PHE A 201 -3.94 0.42 -8.26
C PHE A 201 -3.39 -0.56 -9.27
N GLY A 202 -3.89 -0.49 -10.50
CA GLY A 202 -3.39 -1.35 -11.55
C GLY A 202 -4.12 -1.16 -12.85
N ALA A 203 -3.97 -2.14 -13.73
CA ALA A 203 -4.60 -2.13 -15.02
C ALA A 203 -4.82 -3.54 -15.56
N TYR A 204 -5.88 -3.71 -16.33
CA TYR A 204 -6.03 -4.83 -17.24
C TYR A 204 -5.56 -4.40 -18.64
N CYS A 205 -4.74 -5.24 -19.24
CA CYS A 205 -4.07 -4.98 -20.51
C CYS A 205 -4.50 -6.03 -21.53
N SER A 206 -5.13 -5.58 -22.61
CA SER A 206 -5.83 -6.45 -23.55
C SER A 206 -4.94 -7.12 -24.61
N SER A 207 -3.67 -6.76 -24.71
CA SER A 207 -2.76 -7.20 -25.76
C SER A 207 -1.50 -7.85 -25.22
N SER A 208 -0.79 -8.56 -26.10
CA SER A 208 0.50 -9.16 -25.77
C SER A 208 1.58 -8.10 -25.57
N TRP A 209 2.44 -8.25 -24.55
CA TRP A 209 3.57 -7.33 -24.35
C TRP A 209 4.64 -7.43 -25.44
N ALA A 210 4.63 -8.51 -26.24
CA ALA A 210 5.49 -8.73 -27.38
C ALA A 210 5.23 -7.76 -28.53
N GLU A 211 4.02 -7.19 -28.60
CA GLU A 211 3.66 -6.15 -29.58
C GLU A 211 4.55 -4.90 -29.44
N ARG A 212 5.18 -4.68 -28.28
CA ARG A 212 6.18 -3.60 -28.12
C ARG A 212 7.34 -3.71 -29.11
N ASN A 213 7.63 -4.93 -29.59
CA ASN A 213 8.72 -5.21 -30.52
C ASN A 213 8.28 -5.20 -31.99
N ASP A 214 6.99 -5.01 -32.30
CA ASP A 214 6.51 -4.98 -33.69
C ASP A 214 6.89 -3.65 -34.38
N ARG A 215 8.07 -3.65 -35.00
CA ARG A 215 8.61 -2.48 -35.70
C ARG A 215 7.72 -1.96 -36.83
N ARG A 216 6.91 -2.82 -37.48
CA ARG A 216 6.05 -2.40 -38.60
C ARG A 216 4.90 -1.56 -38.09
N GLU A 217 4.21 -2.03 -37.06
CA GLU A 217 3.13 -1.27 -36.45
C GLU A 217 3.62 -0.07 -35.63
N ARG A 218 4.75 -0.23 -34.92
CA ARG A 218 5.31 0.84 -34.08
C ARG A 218 5.75 2.08 -34.88
N SER A 219 5.99 1.93 -36.19
CA SER A 219 6.26 3.06 -37.09
C SER A 219 5.07 4.02 -37.24
N LYS A 220 3.83 3.55 -37.02
CA LYS A 220 2.60 4.33 -37.10
C LYS A 220 2.15 4.88 -35.75
N SER A 221 2.33 4.11 -34.67
CA SER A 221 2.01 4.52 -33.30
C SER A 221 2.85 3.74 -32.29
N LYS A 222 3.35 4.43 -31.26
CA LYS A 222 4.00 3.75 -30.12
C LYS A 222 3.01 2.97 -29.24
N TYR A 223 1.70 3.20 -29.38
CA TYR A 223 0.66 2.61 -28.54
C TYR A 223 -0.01 1.41 -29.20
N PHE A 224 -0.27 0.36 -28.43
CA PHE A 224 -0.95 -0.88 -28.84
C PHE A 224 -2.04 -1.25 -27.82
N GLY A 225 -2.71 -2.38 -28.02
CA GLY A 225 -3.87 -2.77 -27.22
C GLY A 225 -5.20 -2.31 -27.79
N THR A 226 -6.26 -2.66 -27.08
CA THR A 226 -7.65 -2.37 -27.45
C THR A 226 -8.39 -1.62 -26.35
N GLY A 227 -9.59 -1.12 -26.69
CA GLY A 227 -10.52 -0.46 -25.77
C GLY A 227 -11.07 -1.33 -24.63
N GLU A 228 -10.79 -2.64 -24.64
CA GLU A 228 -11.10 -3.53 -23.51
C GLU A 228 -10.18 -3.30 -22.31
N SER A 229 -9.03 -2.63 -22.51
CA SER A 229 -8.11 -2.28 -21.43
C SER A 229 -8.78 -1.30 -20.46
N PHE A 230 -8.53 -1.47 -19.16
CA PHE A 230 -9.01 -0.56 -18.12
C PHE A 230 -7.94 -0.35 -17.06
N VAL A 231 -8.00 0.79 -16.38
CA VAL A 231 -7.22 1.04 -15.16
C VAL A 231 -8.15 1.00 -13.95
N TRP A 232 -7.58 0.75 -12.78
CA TRP A 232 -8.34 0.73 -11.55
C TRP A 232 -7.52 1.24 -10.38
N VAL A 233 -8.21 1.81 -9.40
CA VAL A 233 -7.65 2.22 -8.11
C VAL A 233 -8.49 1.60 -7.00
N LEU A 234 -7.87 1.17 -5.91
CA LEU A 234 -8.59 0.71 -4.73
C LEU A 234 -9.00 1.91 -3.89
N GLU A 235 -10.29 2.07 -3.66
CA GLU A 235 -10.83 3.09 -2.76
C GLU A 235 -10.55 2.71 -1.30
N GLU A 236 -10.26 3.70 -0.45
CA GLU A 236 -9.70 3.47 0.90
C GLU A 236 -10.72 3.03 1.96
N GLU A 237 -11.95 3.54 1.92
CA GLU A 237 -12.95 3.28 2.95
C GLU A 237 -13.48 1.85 2.86
N LEU A 238 -13.91 1.46 1.66
CA LEU A 238 -14.52 0.17 1.39
C LEU A 238 -13.53 -0.83 0.81
N GLU A 239 -12.29 -0.47 0.52
CA GLU A 239 -11.31 -1.36 -0.10
C GLU A 239 -11.89 -2.10 -1.31
N LEU A 240 -12.66 -1.37 -2.14
CA LEU A 240 -13.24 -1.87 -3.38
C LEU A 240 -12.63 -1.12 -4.58
N PRO A 241 -12.47 -1.79 -5.74
CA PRO A 241 -11.85 -1.18 -6.90
C PRO A 241 -12.82 -0.22 -7.59
N ILE A 242 -12.36 0.99 -7.88
CA ILE A 242 -12.98 1.88 -8.86
C ILE A 242 -12.34 1.58 -10.21
N ILE A 243 -13.17 1.18 -11.19
CA ILE A 243 -12.73 0.80 -12.53
C ILE A 243 -12.98 1.92 -13.52
N TYR A 244 -11.95 2.29 -14.29
CA TYR A 244 -12.03 3.25 -15.37
C TYR A 244 -11.74 2.55 -16.70
N GLY A 245 -12.78 2.37 -17.51
CA GLY A 245 -12.68 1.86 -18.87
C GLY A 245 -12.36 2.96 -19.88
N TRP A 246 -12.10 2.57 -21.12
CA TRP A 246 -11.91 3.50 -22.22
C TRP A 246 -13.19 4.31 -22.52
N VAL A 247 -13.03 5.61 -22.78
CA VAL A 247 -14.16 6.52 -23.08
C VAL A 247 -14.91 6.16 -24.35
N GLY A 248 -14.27 5.46 -25.30
CA GLY A 248 -14.92 5.02 -26.53
C GLY A 248 -15.96 3.92 -26.35
N ASN A 249 -15.93 3.17 -25.24
CA ASN A 249 -16.86 2.05 -25.03
C ASN A 249 -18.34 2.48 -24.97
N ASN A 250 -18.62 3.74 -24.61
CA ASN A 250 -19.98 4.29 -24.52
C ASN A 250 -20.17 5.51 -25.45
N ASN A 251 -19.29 5.70 -26.44
CA ASN A 251 -19.35 6.84 -27.35
C ASN A 251 -20.04 6.46 -28.66
N GLU A 252 -20.84 7.36 -29.24
CA GLU A 252 -21.47 7.16 -30.55
C GLU A 252 -20.43 7.12 -31.69
N HIS A 253 -19.27 7.72 -31.48
CA HIS A 253 -18.15 7.80 -32.43
C HIS A 253 -16.84 7.32 -31.77
N PRO A 254 -16.70 6.01 -31.49
CA PRO A 254 -15.54 5.45 -30.80
C PRO A 254 -14.22 5.68 -31.55
N ASP A 255 -14.26 5.76 -32.88
CA ASP A 255 -13.08 6.03 -33.72
C ASP A 255 -12.51 7.43 -33.52
N ALA A 256 -13.33 8.39 -33.07
CA ALA A 256 -12.89 9.74 -32.73
C ALA A 256 -12.28 9.83 -31.33
N CYS A 257 -12.41 8.78 -30.50
CA CYS A 257 -11.85 8.76 -29.16
C CYS A 257 -10.34 8.42 -29.19
N PRO A 258 -9.53 8.93 -28.25
CA PRO A 258 -8.10 8.60 -28.22
C PRO A 258 -7.85 7.10 -27.97
N GLN A 259 -7.17 6.44 -28.90
CA GLN A 259 -6.82 5.01 -28.84
C GLN A 259 -5.37 4.81 -28.38
N MET A 260 -5.08 5.17 -27.13
CA MET A 260 -3.76 5.01 -26.52
C MET A 260 -3.90 4.13 -25.28
N PHE A 261 -3.63 2.83 -25.41
CA PHE A 261 -3.87 1.87 -24.33
C PHE A 261 -2.60 1.41 -23.64
N MET A 262 -1.68 0.82 -24.40
CA MET A 262 -0.45 0.25 -23.88
C MET A 262 0.75 0.83 -24.63
N ALA A 263 1.83 1.14 -23.94
CA ALA A 263 3.12 1.42 -24.55
C ALA A 263 4.21 0.88 -23.63
N ALA A 264 5.22 0.25 -24.21
CA ALA A 264 6.34 -0.31 -23.45
C ALA A 264 7.64 -0.13 -24.22
N GLY A 265 8.73 0.00 -23.49
CA GLY A 265 10.09 -0.07 -24.00
C GLY A 265 10.95 -0.92 -23.07
N ASP A 266 12.26 -0.97 -23.31
CA ASP A 266 13.16 -1.84 -22.54
C ASP A 266 13.16 -1.54 -21.04
N LYS A 267 12.86 -0.30 -20.64
CA LYS A 267 12.89 0.18 -19.25
C LYS A 267 11.62 0.94 -18.85
N SER A 268 10.54 0.80 -19.61
CA SER A 268 9.31 1.53 -19.35
C SER A 268 8.09 0.70 -19.69
N LEU A 269 7.04 0.87 -18.90
CA LEU A 269 5.71 0.30 -19.10
C LEU A 269 4.72 1.41 -18.80
N VAL A 270 3.82 1.68 -19.75
CA VAL A 270 2.80 2.71 -19.67
C VAL A 270 1.47 2.10 -20.06
N VAL A 271 0.48 2.22 -19.18
CA VAL A 271 -0.91 1.90 -19.48
C VAL A 271 -1.72 3.18 -19.36
N LYS A 272 -2.55 3.45 -20.35
CA LYS A 272 -3.43 4.60 -20.44
C LYS A 272 -4.81 4.12 -20.80
N ILE A 273 -5.80 4.87 -20.35
CA ILE A 273 -7.15 4.82 -20.92
C ILE A 273 -7.32 6.18 -21.58
N GLY A 274 -7.56 6.23 -22.89
CA GLY A 274 -7.76 7.50 -23.57
C GLY A 274 -8.90 8.25 -22.90
N THR A 275 -8.61 9.34 -22.19
CA THR A 275 -9.59 10.23 -21.57
C THR A 275 -9.60 11.55 -22.32
N TYR A 276 -10.77 12.21 -22.36
CA TYR A 276 -10.84 13.61 -22.76
C TYR A 276 -10.21 14.45 -21.65
N HIS A 277 -8.92 14.71 -21.74
CA HIS A 277 -8.36 15.86 -21.03
C HIS A 277 -8.47 17.05 -21.99
N ASN A 278 -9.25 18.05 -21.59
CA ASN A 278 -9.18 19.40 -22.14
C ASN A 278 -7.70 19.79 -22.17
N MET A 279 -7.10 19.80 -23.36
CA MET A 279 -5.99 20.69 -23.61
C MET A 279 -6.58 22.11 -23.56
N GLY A 280 -6.72 22.64 -22.35
CA GLY A 280 -6.74 24.07 -22.16
C GLY A 280 -5.45 24.57 -22.78
N LYS A 281 -5.57 25.16 -23.97
CA LYS A 281 -4.57 26.08 -24.47
C LYS A 281 -4.50 27.20 -23.43
N GLU A 282 -3.45 27.21 -22.63
CA GLU A 282 -2.94 28.48 -22.12
C GLU A 282 -2.40 29.20 -23.35
N GLU A 283 -3.18 30.18 -23.83
CA GLU A 283 -2.66 31.31 -24.62
C GLU A 283 -1.86 32.25 -23.73
#